data_AF-A0AAW6S9B5-F1
#
_entry.id   AF-A0AAW6S9B5-F1
#
_cell.length_a   1.000
_cell.length_b   1.000
_cell.length_c   1.000
_cell.angle_alpha   90.00
_cell.angle_beta   90.00
_cell.angle_gamma   90.00
#
_symmetry.space_group_name_H-M   'P 1'
#
loop_
_entity.id
_entity.type
_entity.pdbx_description
1 polymer ?
#
loop_
_entity_poly.entity_id
_entity_poly.type
_entity_poly.pdbx_seq_one_letter_code
_entity_poly.pdbx_strand_id
1 'polypeptide(L)'
;MKVRLLAIVSASLILAGCAGSVKPDTVKAANGSAIDIYSVSALPELNDNRIADNTLREVTPTHAAAGMGLAVLGALTGNINSGDFDKENYKGTAIETLQNPTNSWFVPKAKQNISKWLNEKGNGHVYKQPLYIGKATWALIYKDATATTPLYQLKYKVLFYKRPESGNMFSAFTVAECAPTPVEAPLSEWSANNYQKVTSQTESYMKSCLLELDNQLPRLLKL
;
A
#
# COMPACT_ATOMS: atom_id res chain seq x y z
N MET A 1 -12.01 -17.25 -64.53
CA MET A 1 -12.13 -17.56 -63.08
C MET A 1 -12.11 -16.26 -62.30
N LYS A 2 -13.16 -15.95 -61.53
CA LYS A 2 -13.27 -14.74 -60.69
C LYS A 2 -12.91 -15.11 -59.26
N VAL A 3 -11.77 -14.65 -58.76
CA VAL A 3 -11.39 -14.79 -57.35
C VAL A 3 -11.94 -13.59 -56.59
N ARG A 4 -12.88 -13.83 -55.68
CA ARG A 4 -13.37 -12.81 -54.73
C ARG A 4 -12.48 -12.84 -53.49
N LEU A 5 -11.76 -11.75 -53.24
CA LEU A 5 -11.08 -11.51 -51.96
C LEU A 5 -12.15 -11.26 -50.87
N LEU A 6 -12.19 -12.12 -49.85
CA LEU A 6 -12.87 -11.83 -48.59
C LEU A 6 -11.90 -11.06 -47.68
N ALA A 7 -12.19 -9.78 -47.44
CA ALA A 7 -11.51 -9.01 -46.42
C ALA A 7 -12.14 -9.33 -45.05
N ILE A 8 -11.39 -10.02 -44.19
CA ILE A 8 -11.74 -10.24 -42.79
C ILE A 8 -11.34 -8.97 -42.03
N VAL A 9 -12.30 -8.13 -41.67
CA VAL A 9 -12.09 -6.99 -40.78
C VAL A 9 -12.11 -7.51 -39.35
N SER A 10 -10.93 -7.76 -38.79
CA SER A 10 -10.75 -8.10 -37.39
C SER A 10 -11.02 -6.84 -36.54
N ALA A 11 -12.25 -6.72 -36.01
CA ALA A 11 -12.60 -5.70 -35.04
C ALA A 11 -11.81 -5.95 -33.74
N SER A 12 -10.70 -5.24 -33.58
CA SER A 12 -9.94 -5.20 -32.33
C SER A 12 -10.74 -4.38 -31.33
N LEU A 13 -11.54 -5.04 -30.48
CA LEU A 13 -12.15 -4.44 -29.31
C LEU A 13 -11.01 -4.07 -28.35
N ILE A 14 -10.59 -2.81 -28.40
CA ILE A 14 -9.72 -2.23 -27.38
C ILE A 14 -10.56 -2.23 -26.10
N LEU A 15 -10.25 -3.14 -25.17
CA LEU A 15 -10.73 -3.07 -23.79
C LEU A 15 -10.14 -1.79 -23.16
N ALA A 16 -10.81 -0.66 -23.36
CA ALA A 16 -10.66 0.49 -22.49
C ALA A 16 -11.24 0.10 -21.13
N GLY A 17 -10.44 -0.58 -20.31
CA GLY A 17 -10.75 -0.77 -18.91
C GLY A 17 -10.93 0.62 -18.29
N CYS A 18 -12.07 0.83 -17.63
CA CYS A 18 -12.39 2.06 -16.90
C CYS A 18 -11.43 2.21 -15.70
N ALA A 19 -10.19 2.59 -15.94
CA ALA A 19 -9.32 3.16 -14.93
C ALA A 19 -9.80 4.60 -14.70
N GLY A 20 -10.87 4.75 -13.91
CA GLY A 20 -11.26 6.08 -13.41
C GLY A 20 -10.05 6.68 -12.70
N SER A 21 -9.53 7.78 -13.23
CA SER A 21 -8.41 8.48 -12.62
C SER A 21 -8.80 8.90 -11.21
N VAL A 22 -8.09 8.37 -10.20
CA VAL A 22 -8.27 8.79 -8.81
C VAL A 22 -8.05 10.31 -8.78
N LYS A 23 -9.03 11.06 -8.30
CA LYS A 23 -8.91 12.52 -8.20
C LYS A 23 -8.14 12.88 -6.93
N PRO A 24 -7.23 13.86 -6.98
CA PRO A 24 -6.60 14.37 -5.77
C PRO A 24 -7.62 15.12 -4.92
N ASP A 25 -7.37 15.10 -3.61
CA ASP A 25 -8.04 16.00 -2.68
C ASP A 25 -7.06 17.11 -2.29
N THR A 26 -7.39 18.35 -2.64
CA THR A 26 -6.58 19.52 -2.26
C THR A 26 -6.80 19.86 -0.79
N VAL A 27 -5.74 19.78 -0.01
CA VAL A 27 -5.70 20.28 1.38
C VAL A 27 -5.24 21.73 1.34
N LYS A 28 -6.04 22.63 1.94
CA LYS A 28 -5.77 24.06 2.02
C LYS A 28 -5.55 24.49 3.47
N ALA A 29 -4.70 25.50 3.64
CA ALA A 29 -4.45 26.21 4.88
C ALA A 29 -5.00 27.64 4.78
N ALA A 30 -5.33 28.25 5.92
CA ALA A 30 -5.83 29.63 6.00
C ALA A 30 -4.78 30.67 5.55
N ASN A 31 -3.49 30.34 5.68
CA ASN A 31 -2.38 31.18 5.22
C ASN A 31 -2.15 31.15 3.69
N GLY A 32 -3.03 30.48 2.93
CA GLY A 32 -2.92 30.35 1.47
C GLY A 32 -2.10 29.15 0.99
N SER A 33 -1.43 28.42 1.90
CA SER A 33 -0.68 27.22 1.51
C SER A 33 -1.63 26.11 1.08
N ALA A 34 -1.23 25.30 0.09
CA ALA A 34 -2.05 24.21 -0.40
C ALA A 34 -1.21 23.07 -0.99
N ILE A 35 -1.73 21.84 -0.92
CA ILE A 35 -1.15 20.65 -1.55
C ILE A 35 -2.24 19.68 -1.98
N ASP A 36 -2.02 19.00 -3.10
CA ASP A 36 -2.86 17.89 -3.54
C ASP A 36 -2.44 16.58 -2.88
N ILE A 37 -3.42 15.84 -2.33
CA ILE A 37 -3.22 14.54 -1.71
C ILE A 37 -3.87 13.44 -2.55
N TYR A 38 -3.08 12.43 -2.92
CA TYR A 38 -3.60 11.20 -3.54
C TYR A 38 -3.62 10.06 -2.53
N SER A 39 -4.78 9.45 -2.36
CA SER A 39 -4.96 8.24 -1.55
C SER A 39 -5.04 7.03 -2.47
N VAL A 40 -3.97 6.25 -2.55
CA VAL A 40 -3.83 5.19 -3.56
C VAL A 40 -3.26 3.91 -2.96
N SER A 41 -3.26 2.84 -3.74
CA SER A 41 -2.38 1.70 -3.48
C SER A 41 -0.93 2.14 -3.66
N ALA A 42 -0.05 1.72 -2.75
CA ALA A 42 1.37 1.95 -2.88
C ALA A 42 1.89 1.38 -4.22
N LEU A 43 2.81 2.10 -4.84
CA LEU A 43 3.51 1.63 -6.02
C LEU A 43 4.31 0.37 -5.65
N PRO A 44 4.23 -0.72 -6.44
CA PRO A 44 4.97 -1.94 -6.13
C PRO A 44 6.46 -1.71 -5.94
N GLU A 45 7.09 -0.88 -6.78
CA GLU A 45 8.52 -0.57 -6.68
C GLU A 45 8.92 0.15 -5.38
N LEU A 46 7.96 0.79 -4.69
CA LEU A 46 8.17 1.40 -3.38
C LEU A 46 7.76 0.48 -2.23
N ASN A 47 7.11 -0.64 -2.52
CA ASN A 47 6.57 -1.61 -1.57
C ASN A 47 7.23 -2.98 -1.76
N ASP A 48 8.55 -3.04 -1.89
CA ASP A 48 9.31 -4.29 -2.00
C ASP A 48 8.85 -5.18 -3.18
N ASN A 49 8.45 -4.56 -4.29
CA ASN A 49 7.85 -5.19 -5.47
C ASN A 49 6.54 -5.94 -5.21
N ARG A 50 5.85 -5.61 -4.11
CA ARG A 50 4.61 -6.25 -3.70
C ARG A 50 3.38 -5.40 -4.03
N ILE A 51 2.33 -6.08 -4.49
CA ILE A 51 1.00 -5.48 -4.68
C ILE A 51 0.41 -5.09 -3.32
N ALA A 52 -0.15 -3.89 -3.24
CA ALA A 52 -0.76 -3.40 -2.01
C ALA A 52 -1.98 -4.23 -1.56
N ASP A 53 -2.10 -4.45 -0.25
CA ASP A 53 -3.23 -5.15 0.37
C ASP A 53 -4.48 -4.23 0.39
N ASN A 54 -5.45 -4.51 -0.49
CA ASN A 54 -6.74 -3.81 -0.50
C ASN A 54 -7.70 -4.29 0.61
N THR A 55 -7.54 -5.55 1.03
CA THR A 55 -8.26 -6.20 2.11
C THR A 55 -7.27 -6.84 3.07
N LEU A 56 -7.73 -7.28 4.25
CA LEU A 56 -6.86 -8.02 5.15
C LEU A 56 -6.43 -9.32 4.46
N ARG A 57 -5.13 -9.55 4.38
CA ARG A 57 -4.57 -10.80 3.85
C ARG A 57 -4.13 -11.72 4.99
N GLU A 58 -4.59 -12.96 4.98
CA GLU A 58 -4.14 -13.99 5.91
C GLU A 58 -3.15 -14.91 5.23
N VAL A 59 -1.94 -15.00 5.77
CA VAL A 59 -0.89 -15.92 5.32
C VAL A 59 -0.69 -16.98 6.39
N THR A 60 -1.15 -18.18 6.09
CA THR A 60 -0.97 -19.39 6.93
C THR A 60 0.22 -20.23 6.44
N PRO A 61 0.73 -21.19 7.24
CA PRO A 61 1.83 -22.06 6.84
C PRO A 61 1.58 -22.85 5.55
N THR A 62 0.32 -23.18 5.22
CA THR A 62 0.00 -23.92 3.97
C THR A 62 0.28 -23.10 2.71
N HIS A 63 0.26 -21.76 2.81
CA HIS A 63 0.64 -20.88 1.70
C HIS A 63 2.14 -20.95 1.40
N ALA A 64 2.97 -21.39 2.35
CA ALA A 64 4.39 -21.61 2.12
C ALA A 64 4.63 -22.73 1.09
N ALA A 65 3.84 -23.81 1.14
CA ALA A 65 3.96 -24.92 0.19
C ALA A 65 3.64 -24.50 -1.26
N ALA A 66 2.64 -23.64 -1.45
CA ALA A 66 2.31 -23.12 -2.78
C ALA A 66 3.34 -22.09 -3.28
N GLY A 67 3.84 -21.20 -2.39
CA GLY A 67 4.90 -20.24 -2.72
C GLY A 67 6.22 -20.91 -3.07
N MET A 68 6.60 -21.95 -2.31
CA MET A 68 7.79 -22.78 -2.61
C MET A 68 7.63 -23.58 -3.91
N GLY A 69 6.43 -24.08 -4.24
CA GLY A 69 6.18 -24.82 -5.50
C GLY A 69 6.41 -23.98 -6.76
N LEU A 70 6.01 -22.70 -6.74
CA LEU A 70 6.32 -21.74 -7.81
C LEU A 70 7.82 -21.37 -7.83
N ALA A 71 8.46 -21.32 -6.66
CA ALA A 71 9.89 -21.04 -6.56
C ALA A 71 10.78 -22.16 -7.08
N VAL A 72 10.42 -23.43 -6.88
CA VAL A 72 11.16 -24.57 -7.46
C VAL A 72 11.09 -24.51 -8.99
N LEU A 73 9.95 -24.11 -9.57
CA LEU A 73 9.83 -23.87 -11.01
C LEU A 73 10.69 -22.67 -11.47
N GLY A 74 10.74 -21.59 -10.70
CA GLY A 74 11.60 -20.43 -10.97
C GLY A 74 13.11 -20.71 -10.84
N ALA A 75 13.52 -21.55 -9.89
CA ALA A 75 14.90 -21.95 -9.69
C ALA A 75 15.42 -22.79 -10.87
N LEU A 76 14.57 -23.63 -11.47
CA LEU A 76 14.88 -24.35 -12.71
C LEU A 76 15.11 -23.41 -13.91
N THR A 77 14.60 -22.17 -13.85
CA THR A 77 14.83 -21.13 -14.86
C THR A 77 16.00 -20.19 -14.52
N GLY A 78 16.75 -20.46 -13.44
CA GLY A 78 18.05 -19.84 -13.15
C GLY A 78 18.05 -18.46 -12.49
N ASN A 79 16.95 -18.04 -11.86
CA ASN A 79 16.80 -16.65 -11.40
C ASN A 79 16.26 -16.50 -9.96
N ILE A 80 16.95 -17.01 -8.93
CA ILE A 80 16.56 -16.72 -7.53
C ILE A 80 17.76 -16.53 -6.60
N ASN A 81 17.79 -15.39 -5.89
CA ASN A 81 18.62 -15.16 -4.70
C ASN A 81 17.83 -15.56 -3.44
N SER A 82 18.52 -16.13 -2.44
CA SER A 82 17.90 -16.59 -1.18
C SER A 82 17.20 -15.51 -0.34
N GLY A 83 17.36 -14.22 -0.69
CA GLY A 83 16.62 -13.10 -0.09
C GLY A 83 15.21 -12.86 -0.66
N ASP A 84 14.82 -13.53 -1.76
CA ASP A 84 13.48 -13.41 -2.37
C ASP A 84 12.37 -14.16 -1.62
N PHE A 85 12.72 -14.91 -0.57
CA PHE A 85 11.80 -15.76 0.18
C PHE A 85 11.24 -15.07 1.43
N ASP A 86 10.73 -13.86 1.28
CA ASP A 86 9.96 -13.24 2.36
C ASP A 86 8.51 -13.74 2.32
N LYS A 87 8.04 -14.32 3.43
CA LYS A 87 6.63 -14.74 3.63
C LYS A 87 5.65 -13.57 3.48
N GLU A 88 6.15 -12.35 3.59
CA GLU A 88 5.42 -11.11 3.26
C GLU A 88 4.87 -11.08 1.83
N ASN A 89 5.54 -11.78 0.90
CA ASN A 89 5.20 -11.83 -0.52
C ASN A 89 4.22 -12.96 -0.87
N TYR A 90 3.84 -13.80 0.09
CA TYR A 90 2.87 -14.88 -0.19
C TYR A 90 1.48 -14.29 -0.45
N LYS A 91 0.81 -14.82 -1.49
CA LYS A 91 -0.52 -14.35 -1.92
C LYS A 91 -1.56 -14.40 -0.80
N GLY A 92 -1.44 -15.36 0.12
CA GLY A 92 -2.38 -15.54 1.23
C GLY A 92 -3.82 -15.74 0.78
N THR A 93 -4.74 -15.62 1.74
CA THR A 93 -6.18 -15.58 1.54
C THR A 93 -6.70 -14.17 1.85
N ALA A 94 -7.51 -13.61 0.95
CA ALA A 94 -8.14 -12.30 1.17
C ALA A 94 -9.38 -12.44 2.05
N ILE A 95 -9.46 -11.66 3.13
CA ILE A 95 -10.63 -11.56 3.99
C ILE A 95 -11.48 -10.39 3.46
N GLU A 96 -12.38 -10.68 2.51
CA GLU A 96 -13.09 -9.66 1.73
C GLU A 96 -13.99 -8.73 2.56
N THR A 97 -14.44 -9.20 3.72
CA THR A 97 -15.24 -8.42 4.68
C THR A 97 -14.46 -7.31 5.36
N LEU A 98 -13.13 -7.34 5.29
CA LEU A 98 -12.23 -6.36 5.91
C LEU A 98 -11.49 -5.60 4.83
N GLN A 99 -11.99 -4.40 4.53
CA GLN A 99 -11.33 -3.46 3.63
C GLN A 99 -10.22 -2.71 4.36
N ASN A 100 -9.10 -2.45 3.68
CA ASN A 100 -7.96 -1.75 4.28
C ASN A 100 -8.39 -0.38 4.81
N PRO A 101 -8.23 -0.11 6.12
CA PRO A 101 -8.81 1.06 6.76
C PRO A 101 -8.05 2.36 6.48
N THR A 102 -6.94 2.32 5.72
CA THR A 102 -6.11 3.50 5.46
C THR A 102 -6.93 4.64 4.84
N ASN A 103 -7.75 4.34 3.82
CA ASN A 103 -8.53 5.38 3.15
C ASN A 103 -9.67 5.92 4.01
N SER A 104 -10.36 5.06 4.77
CA SER A 104 -11.54 5.42 5.56
C SER A 104 -11.19 6.03 6.93
N TRP A 105 -10.08 5.62 7.53
CA TRP A 105 -9.72 6.01 8.90
C TRP A 105 -8.51 6.93 8.96
N PHE A 106 -7.41 6.60 8.26
CA PHE A 106 -6.13 7.31 8.36
C PHE A 106 -6.11 8.60 7.55
N VAL A 107 -6.48 8.52 6.27
CA VAL A 107 -6.37 9.64 5.32
C VAL A 107 -7.14 10.88 5.77
N PRO A 108 -8.38 10.80 6.30
CA PRO A 108 -9.07 11.99 6.80
C PRO A 108 -8.30 12.69 7.93
N LYS A 109 -7.65 11.95 8.82
CA LYS A 109 -6.85 12.50 9.93
C LYS A 109 -5.50 13.02 9.46
N ALA A 110 -4.86 12.31 8.55
CA ALA A 110 -3.62 12.77 7.92
C ALA A 110 -3.82 14.13 7.23
N LYS A 111 -4.94 14.33 6.53
CA LYS A 111 -5.27 15.63 5.92
C LYS A 111 -5.44 16.75 6.94
N GLN A 112 -6.01 16.46 8.11
CA GLN A 112 -6.11 17.44 9.20
C GLN A 112 -4.73 17.84 9.72
N ASN A 113 -3.85 16.86 9.95
CA ASN A 113 -2.47 17.12 10.36
C ASN A 113 -1.68 17.90 9.32
N ILE A 114 -1.80 17.53 8.03
CA ILE A 114 -1.16 18.24 6.92
C ILE A 114 -1.67 19.69 6.84
N SER A 115 -2.99 19.91 6.96
CA SER A 115 -3.55 21.27 6.97
C SER A 115 -2.99 22.10 8.13
N LYS A 116 -2.87 21.51 9.32
CA LYS A 116 -2.24 22.16 10.47
C LYS A 116 -0.78 22.52 10.20
N TRP A 117 0.02 21.57 9.71
CA TRP A 117 1.42 21.81 9.36
C TRP A 117 1.57 22.90 8.30
N LEU A 118 0.72 22.90 7.27
CA LEU A 118 0.71 23.94 6.23
C LEU A 118 0.39 25.32 6.80
N ASN A 119 -0.55 25.42 7.75
CA ASN A 119 -0.82 26.68 8.44
C ASN A 119 0.40 27.19 9.22
N GLU A 120 1.12 26.30 9.90
CA GLU A 120 2.24 26.66 10.77
C GLU A 120 3.56 26.89 10.01
N LYS A 121 3.80 26.15 8.91
CA LYS A 121 5.11 26.05 8.25
C LYS A 121 5.05 26.29 6.74
N GLY A 122 3.88 26.26 6.12
CA GLY A 122 3.72 26.35 4.66
C GLY A 122 4.01 27.74 4.07
N ASN A 123 3.95 28.81 4.88
CA ASN A 123 4.30 30.18 4.48
C ASN A 123 3.61 30.68 3.18
N GLY A 124 2.36 30.29 2.97
CA GLY A 124 1.56 30.64 1.79
C GLY A 124 1.93 29.89 0.51
N HIS A 125 2.78 28.86 0.60
CA HIS A 125 3.23 28.12 -0.57
C HIS A 125 2.19 27.13 -1.11
N VAL A 126 1.99 27.15 -2.42
CA VAL A 126 1.16 26.16 -3.14
C VAL A 126 2.08 25.13 -3.77
N TYR A 127 2.12 23.93 -3.19
CA TYR A 127 2.93 22.81 -3.65
C TYR A 127 2.40 22.28 -4.98
N LYS A 128 3.29 22.15 -5.96
CA LYS A 128 2.98 21.70 -7.33
C LYS A 128 2.94 20.18 -7.43
N GLN A 129 3.82 19.49 -6.72
CA GLN A 129 3.83 18.03 -6.72
C GLN A 129 2.88 17.50 -5.65
N PRO A 130 2.04 16.50 -5.97
CA PRO A 130 1.18 15.91 -4.97
C PRO A 130 1.95 15.07 -3.95
N LEU A 131 1.39 14.97 -2.74
CA LEU A 131 1.79 13.97 -1.76
C LEU A 131 0.87 12.75 -1.89
N TYR A 132 1.49 11.58 -2.04
CA TYR A 132 0.79 10.30 -2.09
C TYR A 132 0.80 9.66 -0.71
N ILE A 133 -0.37 9.17 -0.29
CA ILE A 133 -0.55 8.27 0.84
C ILE A 133 -0.89 6.90 0.25
N GLY A 134 0.13 6.04 0.20
CA GLY A 134 0.05 4.69 -0.36
C GLY A 134 -0.26 3.66 0.73
N LYS A 135 -1.45 3.05 0.71
CA LYS A 135 -1.68 1.84 1.49
C LYS A 135 -0.81 0.72 0.94
N ALA A 136 -0.05 0.03 1.79
CA ALA A 136 0.97 -0.92 1.35
C ALA A 136 0.67 -2.34 1.83
N THR A 137 0.91 -2.66 3.10
CA THR A 137 0.57 -3.98 3.66
C THR A 137 -0.43 -3.90 4.78
N TRP A 138 -1.33 -4.88 4.80
CA TRP A 138 -2.22 -5.13 5.91
C TRP A 138 -2.53 -6.63 5.94
N ALA A 139 -1.80 -7.36 6.77
CA ALA A 139 -1.81 -8.80 6.74
C ALA A 139 -1.58 -9.44 8.12
N LEU A 140 -2.19 -10.61 8.32
CA LEU A 140 -1.88 -11.55 9.39
C LEU A 140 -0.93 -12.61 8.84
N ILE A 141 0.26 -12.70 9.39
CA ILE A 141 1.31 -13.56 8.83
C ILE A 141 1.85 -14.47 9.92
N TYR A 142 1.80 -15.78 9.68
CA TYR A 142 2.32 -16.77 10.62
C TYR A 142 3.80 -16.49 10.94
N LYS A 143 4.19 -16.66 12.20
CA LYS A 143 5.56 -16.42 12.65
C LYS A 143 6.49 -17.56 12.26
N ASP A 144 6.11 -18.77 12.66
CA ASP A 144 6.88 -20.00 12.50
C ASP A 144 5.96 -21.10 11.95
N ALA A 145 6.32 -21.67 10.80
CA ALA A 145 5.55 -22.74 10.16
C ALA A 145 5.64 -24.08 10.88
N THR A 146 6.68 -24.27 11.71
CA THR A 146 6.99 -25.53 12.38
C THR A 146 6.37 -25.62 13.78
N ALA A 147 5.87 -24.49 14.31
CA ALA A 147 5.19 -24.46 15.59
C ALA A 147 3.86 -25.23 15.54
N THR A 148 3.59 -26.03 16.57
CA THR A 148 2.33 -26.78 16.71
C THR A 148 1.11 -25.85 16.78
N THR A 149 1.28 -24.66 17.36
CA THR A 149 0.29 -23.59 17.42
C THR A 149 0.95 -22.28 16.97
N PRO A 150 0.96 -21.97 15.67
CA PRO A 150 1.68 -20.81 15.15
C PRO A 150 1.02 -19.51 15.62
N LEU A 151 1.84 -18.61 16.15
CA LEU A 151 1.46 -17.21 16.36
C LEU A 151 1.44 -16.47 15.02
N TYR A 152 0.57 -15.47 14.91
CA TYR A 152 0.45 -14.61 13.75
C TYR A 152 0.79 -13.17 14.14
N GLN A 153 1.56 -12.52 13.27
CA GLN A 153 1.91 -11.12 13.37
C GLN A 153 0.93 -10.30 12.52
N LEU A 154 0.30 -9.30 13.13
CA LEU A 154 -0.43 -8.29 12.37
C LEU A 154 0.55 -7.23 11.87
N LYS A 155 0.78 -7.21 10.56
CA LYS A 155 1.61 -6.22 9.88
C LYS A 155 0.75 -5.16 9.21
N TYR A 156 1.17 -3.91 9.36
CA TYR A 156 0.56 -2.74 8.73
C TYR A 156 1.66 -1.84 8.20
N LYS A 157 1.54 -1.41 6.94
CA LYS A 157 2.47 -0.47 6.31
C LYS A 157 1.71 0.56 5.49
N VAL A 158 2.11 1.82 5.65
CA VAL A 158 1.71 2.94 4.80
C VAL A 158 2.95 3.67 4.34
N LEU A 159 2.96 4.08 3.08
CA LEU A 159 4.02 4.87 2.48
C LEU A 159 3.53 6.29 2.24
N PHE A 160 4.40 7.25 2.52
CA PHE A 160 4.21 8.66 2.17
C PHE A 160 5.28 9.01 1.16
N TYR A 161 4.88 9.47 -0.01
CA TYR A 161 5.87 9.77 -1.05
C TYR A 161 5.46 10.95 -1.92
N LYS A 162 6.45 11.73 -2.31
CA LYS A 162 6.26 12.94 -3.11
C LYS A 162 7.50 13.22 -3.94
N ARG A 163 7.31 13.74 -5.16
CA ARG A 163 8.42 14.20 -6.00
C ARG A 163 8.93 15.56 -5.53
N PRO A 164 10.21 15.90 -5.78
CA PRO A 164 10.72 17.26 -5.60
C PRO A 164 9.89 18.28 -6.39
N GLU A 165 9.71 19.50 -5.88
CA GLU A 165 8.88 20.53 -6.54
C GLU A 165 9.39 20.92 -7.94
N SER A 166 10.70 20.84 -8.15
CA SER A 166 11.35 21.03 -9.46
C SER A 166 11.37 19.78 -10.33
N GLY A 167 10.85 18.66 -9.83
CA GLY A 167 10.87 17.37 -10.49
C GLY A 167 9.84 17.22 -11.60
N ASN A 168 10.07 16.24 -12.46
CA ASN A 168 9.15 15.80 -13.52
C ASN A 168 8.71 14.35 -13.28
N MET A 169 7.98 13.74 -14.23
CA MET A 169 7.46 12.38 -14.06
C MET A 169 8.53 11.30 -13.84
N PHE A 170 9.77 11.54 -14.28
CA PHE A 170 10.92 10.64 -14.13
C PHE A 170 11.73 10.91 -12.86
N SER A 171 11.42 11.97 -12.11
CA SER A 171 12.10 12.26 -10.85
C SER A 171 11.76 11.23 -9.79
N ALA A 172 12.79 10.80 -9.06
CA ALA A 172 12.63 9.89 -7.93
C ALA A 172 11.77 10.51 -6.83
N PHE A 173 11.02 9.65 -6.14
CA PHE A 173 10.24 10.07 -4.99
C PHE A 173 11.13 10.26 -3.76
N THR A 174 10.85 11.29 -2.97
CA THR A 174 11.17 11.25 -1.54
C THR A 174 10.14 10.35 -0.88
N VAL A 175 10.61 9.28 -0.23
CA VAL A 175 9.75 8.27 0.40
C VAL A 175 10.00 8.27 1.91
N ALA A 176 8.91 8.20 2.66
CA ALA A 176 8.88 7.87 4.07
C ALA A 176 7.95 6.67 4.26
N GLU A 177 8.35 5.78 5.17
CA GLU A 177 7.61 4.57 5.49
C GLU A 177 7.16 4.62 6.95
N CYS A 178 5.93 4.21 7.21
CA CYS A 178 5.50 3.82 8.54
C CYS A 178 5.13 2.34 8.55
N ALA A 179 5.89 1.54 9.30
CA ALA A 179 5.63 0.13 9.55
C ALA A 179 5.79 -0.15 11.06
N PRO A 180 4.72 0.00 11.87
CA PRO A 180 4.79 -0.21 13.31
C PRO A 180 5.19 -1.64 13.68
N THR A 181 5.81 -1.81 14.86
CA THR A 181 6.21 -3.13 15.36
C THR A 181 5.02 -4.08 15.45
N PRO A 182 5.07 -5.25 14.79
CA PRO A 182 3.96 -6.20 14.79
C PRO A 182 3.69 -6.79 16.18
N VAL A 183 2.41 -6.84 16.55
CA VAL A 183 1.88 -7.58 17.69
C VAL A 183 1.59 -9.01 17.26
N GLU A 184 1.86 -9.94 18.17
CA GLU A 184 1.68 -11.37 17.98
C GLU A 184 0.47 -11.87 18.78
N ALA A 185 -0.33 -12.74 18.17
CA ALA A 185 -1.38 -13.50 18.84
C ALA A 185 -1.70 -14.78 18.06
N PRO A 186 -2.31 -15.80 18.69
CA PRO A 186 -2.89 -16.93 17.97
C PRO A 186 -3.91 -16.48 16.93
N LEU A 187 -4.04 -17.22 15.82
CA LEU A 187 -5.02 -16.88 14.76
C LEU A 187 -6.45 -16.80 15.30
N SER A 188 -6.81 -17.67 16.24
CA SER A 188 -8.12 -17.69 16.88
C SER A 188 -8.44 -16.40 17.62
N GLU A 189 -7.44 -15.71 18.19
CA GLU A 189 -7.65 -14.40 18.80
C GLU A 189 -7.79 -13.30 17.77
N TRP A 190 -7.06 -13.39 16.65
CA TRP A 190 -7.16 -12.41 15.58
C TRP A 190 -8.50 -12.48 14.84
N SER A 191 -9.05 -13.67 14.63
CA SER A 191 -10.31 -13.88 13.89
C SER A 191 -11.57 -13.81 14.77
N ALA A 192 -11.42 -13.88 16.10
CA ALA A 192 -12.52 -13.75 17.04
C ALA A 192 -13.32 -12.46 16.84
N ASN A 193 -14.63 -12.54 17.10
CA ASN A 193 -15.57 -11.41 17.06
C ASN A 193 -15.48 -10.60 15.76
N ASN A 194 -15.42 -11.29 14.61
CA ASN A 194 -15.27 -10.67 13.29
C ASN A 194 -14.01 -9.79 13.19
N TYR A 195 -12.87 -10.32 13.66
CA TYR A 195 -11.58 -9.66 13.63
C TYR A 195 -11.48 -8.35 14.42
N GLN A 196 -12.25 -8.22 15.50
CA GLN A 196 -12.24 -7.02 16.35
C GLN A 196 -10.83 -6.62 16.82
N LYS A 197 -9.98 -7.61 17.14
CA LYS A 197 -8.59 -7.38 17.56
C LYS A 197 -7.74 -6.79 16.42
N VAL A 198 -7.95 -7.24 15.17
CA VAL A 198 -7.26 -6.67 14.01
C VAL A 198 -7.65 -5.21 13.84
N THR A 199 -8.94 -4.89 13.92
CA THR A 199 -9.42 -3.51 13.76
C THR A 199 -8.83 -2.60 14.82
N SER A 200 -8.94 -2.95 16.11
CA SER A 200 -8.42 -2.11 17.20
C SER A 200 -6.90 -1.95 17.15
N GLN A 201 -6.16 -3.01 16.84
CA GLN A 201 -4.71 -2.93 16.73
C GLN A 201 -4.27 -2.11 15.50
N THR A 202 -4.97 -2.25 14.37
CA THR A 202 -4.69 -1.45 13.16
C THR A 202 -4.94 0.04 13.42
N GLU A 203 -5.97 0.40 14.17
CA GLU A 203 -6.17 1.79 14.59
C GLU A 203 -5.01 2.32 15.45
N SER A 204 -4.47 1.51 16.36
CA SER A 204 -3.29 1.89 17.15
C SER A 204 -2.04 2.09 16.26
N TYR A 205 -1.85 1.24 15.26
CA TYR A 205 -0.79 1.42 14.28
C TYR A 205 -0.96 2.68 13.46
N MET A 206 -2.18 2.94 12.97
CA MET A 206 -2.50 4.15 12.21
C MET A 206 -2.27 5.43 13.02
N LYS A 207 -2.58 5.43 14.32
CA LYS A 207 -2.23 6.55 15.23
C LYS A 207 -0.73 6.79 15.27
N SER A 208 0.07 5.72 15.37
CA SER A 208 1.54 5.82 15.34
C SER A 208 2.03 6.37 13.99
N CYS A 209 1.41 5.93 12.88
CA CYS A 209 1.74 6.44 11.55
C CYS A 209 1.34 7.89 11.31
N LEU A 210 0.38 8.44 12.05
CA LEU A 210 0.07 9.88 11.99
C LEU A 210 1.23 10.69 12.58
N LEU A 211 1.81 10.22 13.70
CA LEU A 211 2.99 10.85 14.29
C LEU A 211 4.20 10.76 13.35
N GLU A 212 4.40 9.60 12.72
CA GLU A 212 5.48 9.44 11.74
C GLU A 212 5.29 10.35 10.53
N LEU A 213 4.06 10.45 10.00
CA LEU A 213 3.76 11.40 8.92
C LEU A 213 4.16 12.82 9.32
N ASP A 214 3.72 13.30 10.50
CA ASP A 214 4.01 14.64 11.00
C ASP A 214 5.51 14.92 11.07
N ASN A 215 6.30 13.94 11.55
CA ASN A 215 7.75 14.03 11.61
C ASN A 215 8.41 14.10 10.23
N GLN A 216 7.78 13.48 9.22
CA GLN A 216 8.31 13.42 7.85
C GLN A 216 7.83 14.57 6.97
N LEU A 217 6.81 15.33 7.37
CA LEU A 217 6.29 16.47 6.59
C LEU A 217 7.37 17.48 6.20
N PRO A 218 8.31 17.92 7.07
CA PRO A 218 9.37 18.84 6.65
C PRO A 218 10.27 18.30 5.53
N ARG A 219 10.46 16.98 5.46
CA ARG A 219 11.25 16.32 4.42
C ARG A 219 10.43 16.13 3.14
N LEU A 220 9.18 15.70 3.26
CA LEU A 220 8.28 15.44 2.13
C LEU A 220 7.82 16.74 1.44
N LEU A 221 7.62 17.79 2.23
CA LEU A 221 7.14 19.12 1.81
C LEU A 221 8.30 20.12 1.72
N LYS A 222 9.46 19.64 1.29
CA LYS A 222 10.57 20.53 0.95
C LYS A 222 10.28 21.22 -0.40
N LEU A 223 10.48 22.54 -0.42
CA LEU A 223 10.41 23.39 -1.61
C LEU A 223 11.54 23.11 -2.60
#